data_AF-A0A968PL05-F1
#
_entry.id   AF-A0A968PL05-F1
#
_cell.length_a   1.000
_cell.length_b   1.000
_cell.length_c   1.000
_cell.angle_alpha   90.00
_cell.angle_beta   90.00
_cell.angle_gamma   90.00
#
_symmetry.space_group_name_H-M   'P 1'
#
loop_
_entity.id
_entity.type
_entity.pdbx_description
1 polymer ?
#
loop_
_entity_poly.entity_id
_entity_poly.type
_entity_poly.pdbx_seq_one_letter_code
_entity_poly.pdbx_strand_id
1 'polypeptide(L)'
;GHAAAPIYTALRAAMVAVKQLQGIIVHPLDTPTDAEGATSLAIAGAASVRERWRSDLAIGMQAASQSDETGATAVSVALATPEGVATVQQYYDLNQDENLSFIGTLGLNVLRRYLLGEA
;
A
#
# COMPACT_ATOMS: atom_id res chain seq x y z
N GLY A 1 9.39 -15.47 -8.48
CA GLY A 1 8.40 -15.06 -7.48
C GLY A 1 7.63 -13.89 -8.04
N HIS A 2 6.30 -13.99 -8.15
CA HIS A 2 5.50 -12.85 -8.58
C HIS A 2 5.62 -11.78 -7.49
N ALA A 3 6.22 -10.64 -7.81
CA ALA A 3 6.10 -9.45 -6.97
C ALA A 3 4.60 -9.12 -6.94
N ALA A 4 3.91 -9.56 -5.88
CA ALA A 4 2.48 -9.37 -5.77
C ALA A 4 2.23 -7.87 -5.61
N ALA A 5 1.41 -7.29 -6.49
CA ALA A 5 0.93 -5.93 -6.37
C ALA A 5 -0.53 -5.97 -5.84
N PRO A 6 -0.75 -6.36 -4.56
CA PRO A 6 -2.09 -6.72 -4.08
C PRO A 6 -3.09 -5.58 -4.20
N ILE A 7 -2.67 -4.33 -4.00
CA ILE A 7 -3.53 -3.14 -4.17
C ILE A 7 -3.96 -2.98 -5.64
N TYR A 8 -3.04 -3.18 -6.59
CA TYR A 8 -3.40 -3.14 -8.01
C TYR A 8 -4.33 -4.29 -8.39
N THR A 9 -4.04 -5.50 -7.90
CA THR A 9 -4.89 -6.67 -8.14
C THR A 9 -6.32 -6.41 -7.65
N ALA A 10 -6.46 -5.85 -6.44
CA ALA A 10 -7.75 -5.46 -5.89
C ALA A 10 -8.43 -4.35 -6.71
N LEU A 11 -7.68 -3.31 -7.13
CA LEU A 11 -8.20 -2.23 -7.95
C LEU A 11 -8.68 -2.72 -9.32
N ARG A 12 -7.96 -3.68 -9.94
CA ARG A 12 -8.30 -4.25 -11.24
C ARG A 12 -9.60 -5.05 -11.23
N ALA A 13 -9.98 -5.61 -10.08
CA ALA A 13 -11.30 -6.24 -9.92
C ALA A 13 -12.45 -5.23 -10.04
N ALA A 14 -12.20 -3.94 -9.81
CA ALA A 14 -13.15 -2.85 -10.03
C ALA A 14 -12.90 -2.17 -11.40
N MET A 15 -13.53 -2.67 -12.46
CA MET A 15 -13.31 -2.23 -13.86
C MET A 15 -13.40 -0.73 -14.11
N VAL A 16 -14.22 0.00 -13.34
CA VAL A 16 -14.35 1.47 -13.47
C VAL A 16 -13.15 2.19 -12.84
N ALA A 17 -12.61 1.66 -11.74
CA ALA A 17 -11.53 2.29 -10.98
C ALA A 17 -10.18 2.23 -11.72
N VAL A 18 -9.92 1.17 -12.48
CA VAL A 18 -8.71 1.07 -13.31
C VAL A 18 -8.60 2.17 -14.37
N LYS A 19 -9.73 2.71 -14.86
CA LYS A 19 -9.70 3.82 -15.83
C LYS A 19 -9.17 5.13 -15.22
N GLN A 20 -9.19 5.26 -13.90
CA GLN A 20 -8.71 6.44 -13.18
C GLN A 20 -7.23 6.30 -12.76
N LEU A 21 -6.63 5.12 -12.98
CA LEU A 21 -5.25 4.84 -12.61
C LEU A 21 -4.29 5.48 -13.63
N GLN A 22 -3.44 6.40 -13.17
CA GLN A 22 -2.42 7.05 -14.01
C GLN A 22 -1.16 6.19 -14.20
N GLY A 23 -0.84 5.32 -13.24
CA GLY A 23 0.30 4.42 -13.33
C GLY A 23 0.60 3.67 -12.04
N ILE A 24 1.50 2.69 -12.13
CA ILE A 24 1.95 1.85 -11.01
C ILE A 24 3.46 1.65 -11.10
N ILE A 25 4.12 1.71 -9.95
CA ILE A 25 5.48 1.22 -9.76
C ILE A 25 5.40 0.02 -8.82
N VAL A 26 6.04 -1.08 -9.22
CA VAL A 26 6.35 -2.22 -8.34
C VAL A 26 7.87 -2.23 -8.21
N HIS A 27 8.39 -1.83 -7.06
CA HIS A 27 9.81 -1.60 -6.87
C HIS A 27 10.40 -2.56 -5.83
N PRO A 28 11.53 -3.24 -6.13
CA PRO A 28 12.13 -4.21 -5.20
C PRO A 28 13.31 -3.69 -4.39
N LEU A 29 13.76 -2.42 -4.54
CA LEU A 29 15.11 -2.06 -4.07
C LEU A 29 15.27 -1.90 -2.55
N ASP A 30 14.23 -1.49 -1.82
CA ASP A 30 14.35 -1.25 -0.38
C ASP A 30 13.59 -2.31 0.44
N THR A 31 14.30 -2.93 1.38
CA THR A 31 13.76 -3.97 2.29
C THR A 31 13.89 -3.47 3.73
N PRO A 32 12.87 -2.78 4.27
CA PRO A 32 12.92 -2.24 5.61
C PRO A 32 12.89 -3.37 6.62
N THR A 33 13.77 -3.32 7.61
CA THR A 33 13.86 -4.39 8.62
C THR A 33 12.62 -4.48 9.49
N ASP A 34 12.04 -3.34 9.85
CA ASP A 34 10.98 -3.21 10.83
C ASP A 34 9.76 -2.43 10.30
N ALA A 35 8.75 -2.30 11.18
CA ALA A 35 7.49 -1.64 10.87
C ALA A 35 7.62 -0.12 10.65
N GLU A 36 8.56 0.54 11.34
CA GLU A 36 8.81 1.97 11.17
C GLU A 36 9.41 2.23 9.78
N GLY A 37 10.43 1.47 9.40
CA GLY A 37 11.02 1.53 8.07
C GLY A 37 10.00 1.21 6.98
N ALA A 38 9.12 0.23 7.20
CA ALA A 38 8.03 -0.07 6.27
C ALA A 38 7.09 1.13 6.10
N THR A 39 6.75 1.81 7.18
CA THR A 39 5.91 3.01 7.13
C THR A 39 6.61 4.15 6.41
N SER A 40 7.88 4.45 6.71
CA SER A 40 8.64 5.49 6.03
C SER A 40 8.75 5.26 4.52
N LEU A 41 9.01 4.02 4.10
CA LEU A 41 9.09 3.67 2.68
C LEU A 41 7.72 3.68 1.99
N ALA A 42 6.64 3.28 2.68
CA ALA A 42 5.29 3.40 2.13
C ALA A 42 4.93 4.88 1.87
N ILE A 43 5.25 5.78 2.81
CA ILE A 43 5.06 7.23 2.64
C ILE A 43 5.88 7.76 1.46
N ALA A 44 7.18 7.46 1.43
CA ALA A 44 8.08 7.91 0.37
C ALA A 44 7.64 7.40 -1.01
N GLY A 45 7.19 6.14 -1.09
CA GLY A 45 6.62 5.53 -2.28
C GLY A 45 5.36 6.23 -2.75
N ALA A 46 4.40 6.48 -1.84
CA ALA A 46 3.17 7.20 -2.15
C ALA A 46 3.45 8.61 -2.71
N ALA A 47 4.32 9.37 -2.04
CA ALA A 47 4.70 10.71 -2.48
C ALA A 47 5.40 10.70 -3.86
N SER A 48 6.34 9.77 -4.06
CA SER A 48 7.08 9.64 -5.32
C SER A 48 6.18 9.28 -6.49
N VAL A 49 5.24 8.36 -6.28
CA VAL A 49 4.25 7.94 -7.28
C VAL A 49 3.31 9.11 -7.61
N ARG A 50 2.83 9.84 -6.59
CA ARG A 50 1.98 11.03 -6.79
C ARG A 50 2.64 12.07 -7.68
N GLU A 51 3.88 12.44 -7.36
CA GLU A 51 4.64 13.44 -8.10
C GLU A 51 4.94 12.97 -9.52
N ARG A 52 5.41 11.72 -9.68
CA ARG A 52 5.79 11.15 -10.98
C ARG A 52 4.66 11.24 -12.02
N TRP A 53 3.42 10.96 -11.59
CA TRP A 53 2.26 10.96 -12.48
C TRP A 53 1.36 12.19 -12.34
N ARG A 54 1.72 13.13 -11.46
CA ARG A 54 0.90 14.30 -11.13
C ARG A 54 -0.54 13.94 -10.78
N SER A 55 -0.71 12.84 -10.06
CA SER A 55 -2.02 12.38 -9.60
C SER A 55 -2.49 13.18 -8.39
N ASP A 56 -3.79 13.35 -8.22
CA ASP A 56 -4.35 13.97 -7.01
C ASP A 56 -4.03 13.13 -5.76
N LEU A 57 -4.15 11.81 -5.90
CA LEU A 57 -3.97 10.81 -4.86
C LEU A 57 -2.96 9.74 -5.29
N ALA A 58 -2.23 9.18 -4.33
CA ALA A 58 -1.39 7.99 -4.57
C ALA A 58 -1.33 7.08 -3.34
N ILE A 59 -1.23 5.77 -3.59
CA ILE A 59 -1.12 4.76 -2.54
C ILE A 59 0.27 4.12 -2.61
N GLY A 60 0.96 4.11 -1.49
CA GLY A 60 2.20 3.38 -1.27
C GLY A 60 1.98 2.24 -0.28
N MET A 61 2.71 1.15 -0.45
CA MET A 61 2.60 -0.03 0.40
C MET A 61 3.97 -0.67 0.53
N GLN A 62 4.29 -1.08 1.75
CA GLN A 62 5.55 -1.75 2.04
C GLN A 62 5.37 -2.73 3.19
N ALA A 63 5.94 -3.93 3.04
CA ALA A 63 6.10 -4.87 4.14
C ALA A 63 7.48 -4.71 4.77
N ALA A 64 7.56 -4.93 6.09
CA ALA A 64 8.81 -5.19 6.77
C ALA A 64 9.42 -6.50 6.25
N SER A 65 10.74 -6.64 6.35
CA SER A 65 11.45 -7.86 5.96
C SER A 65 11.51 -8.88 7.08
N GLN A 66 11.29 -8.47 8.33
CA GLN A 66 11.24 -9.35 9.49
C GLN A 66 9.80 -9.51 9.98
N SER A 67 9.46 -10.75 10.32
CA SER A 67 8.26 -11.05 11.11
C SER A 67 8.53 -10.83 12.60
N ASP A 68 7.46 -10.58 13.34
CA ASP A 68 7.48 -10.57 14.80
C ASP A 68 7.58 -11.99 15.40
N GLU A 69 7.53 -12.06 16.72
CA GLU A 69 7.59 -13.31 17.49
C GLU A 69 6.43 -14.27 17.22
N THR A 70 5.32 -13.79 16.64
CA THR A 70 4.16 -14.59 16.25
C THR A 70 4.25 -15.10 14.81
N GLY A 71 5.27 -14.68 14.06
CA GLY A 71 5.44 -14.97 12.64
C GLY A 71 4.74 -13.97 11.71
N ALA A 72 4.07 -12.95 12.24
CA ALA A 72 3.37 -11.95 11.45
C ALA A 72 4.31 -10.82 11.02
N THR A 73 4.17 -10.37 9.78
CA THR A 73 4.95 -9.27 9.19
C THR A 73 4.13 -7.99 9.19
N ALA A 74 4.73 -6.89 9.63
CA ALA A 74 4.12 -5.58 9.51
C ALA A 74 4.01 -5.15 8.04
N VAL A 75 2.81 -4.75 7.63
CA VAL A 75 2.53 -4.17 6.31
C VAL A 75 1.94 -2.78 6.54
N SER A 76 2.62 -1.79 5.98
CA SER A 76 2.22 -0.38 6.06
C SER A 76 1.68 0.07 4.72
N VAL A 77 0.59 0.82 4.75
CA VAL A 77 -0.01 1.48 3.61
C VAL A 77 -0.11 2.97 3.89
N ALA A 78 0.33 3.78 2.93
CA ALA A 78 0.23 5.23 2.96
C ALA A 78 -0.63 5.73 1.82
N LEU A 79 -1.51 6.68 2.10
CA LEU A 79 -2.26 7.45 1.11
C LEU A 79 -1.74 8.88 1.12
N ALA A 80 -1.08 9.29 0.03
CA ALA A 80 -0.69 10.68 -0.19
C ALA A 80 -1.84 11.44 -0.85
N THR A 81 -2.23 12.56 -0.23
CA THR A 81 -3.32 13.45 -0.67
C THR A 81 -2.80 14.89 -0.79
N PRO A 82 -3.60 15.83 -1.33
CA PRO A 82 -3.24 17.24 -1.31
C PRO A 82 -3.10 17.84 0.10
N GLU A 83 -3.80 17.27 1.09
CA GLU A 83 -3.83 17.76 2.48
C GLU A 83 -2.74 17.15 3.37
N GLY A 84 -2.13 16.04 2.95
CA GLY A 84 -1.10 15.37 3.72
C GLY A 84 -0.96 13.89 3.37
N VAL A 85 -0.48 13.11 4.34
CA VAL A 85 -0.32 11.66 4.19
C VAL A 85 -1.02 10.97 5.34
N ALA A 86 -1.95 10.07 5.00
CA ALA A 86 -2.58 9.18 5.97
C ALA A 86 -1.89 7.81 5.92
N THR A 87 -1.65 7.18 7.07
CA THR A 87 -0.99 5.88 7.16
C THR A 87 -1.81 4.89 7.96
N VAL A 88 -1.77 3.62 7.56
CA VAL A 88 -2.26 2.50 8.36
C VAL A 88 -1.20 1.40 8.36
N GLN A 89 -1.08 0.72 9.49
CA GLN A 89 -0.19 -0.43 9.65
C GLN A 89 -1.00 -1.60 10.22
N GLN A 90 -0.82 -2.78 9.63
CA GLN A 90 -1.39 -4.03 10.12
C GLN A 90 -0.38 -5.17 9.99
N TYR A 91 -0.57 -6.23 10.77
CA TYR A 91 0.29 -7.41 10.76
C TYR A 91 -0.40 -8.56 10.03
N TYR A 92 0.34 -9.26 9.17
CA TYR A 92 -0.16 -10.38 8.38
C TYR A 92 0.85 -11.52 8.36
N ASP A 93 0.38 -12.77 8.38
CA ASP A 93 1.22 -13.92 8.03
C ASP A 93 1.38 -13.97 6.51
N LEU A 94 2.52 -13.50 5.99
CA LEU A 94 2.77 -13.44 4.54
C LEU A 94 3.01 -14.81 3.88
N ASN A 95 3.03 -15.90 4.66
CA ASN A 95 3.07 -17.26 4.11
C ASN A 95 1.68 -17.74 3.64
N GLN A 96 0.61 -17.03 4.01
CA GLN A 96 -0.76 -17.32 3.60
C GLN A 96 -1.14 -16.46 2.39
N ASP A 97 -1.38 -17.08 1.23
CA ASP A 97 -1.75 -16.37 0.00
C ASP A 97 -3.01 -15.51 0.15
N GLU A 98 -3.95 -15.92 1.01
CA GLU A 98 -5.18 -15.17 1.31
C GLU A 98 -4.88 -13.76 1.86
N ASN A 99 -3.77 -13.61 2.59
CA ASN A 99 -3.36 -12.33 3.16
C ASN A 99 -2.99 -11.29 2.10
N LEU A 100 -2.60 -11.70 0.90
CA LEU A 100 -2.43 -10.76 -0.21
C LEU A 100 -3.74 -10.07 -0.60
N SER A 101 -4.88 -10.75 -0.51
CA SER A 101 -6.19 -10.15 -0.80
C SER A 101 -6.63 -9.19 0.30
N PHE A 102 -6.34 -9.52 1.56
CA PHE A 102 -6.59 -8.62 2.69
C PHE A 102 -5.74 -7.35 2.62
N ILE A 103 -4.45 -7.47 2.27
CA ILE A 103 -3.56 -6.33 2.07
C ILE A 103 -4.05 -5.43 0.93
N GLY A 104 -4.50 -6.02 -0.19
CA GLY A 104 -5.08 -5.25 -1.29
C GLY A 104 -6.33 -4.47 -0.85
N THR A 105 -7.18 -5.12 -0.05
CA THR A 105 -8.39 -4.50 0.51
C THR A 105 -8.06 -3.41 1.53
N LEU A 106 -7.02 -3.58 2.34
CA LEU A 106 -6.55 -2.55 3.28
C LEU A 106 -6.25 -1.24 2.55
N GLY A 107 -5.50 -1.30 1.46
CA GLY A 107 -5.19 -0.10 0.68
C GLY A 107 -6.41 0.58 0.06
N LEU A 108 -7.35 -0.20 -0.47
CA LEU A 108 -8.60 0.36 -1.01
C LEU A 108 -9.49 0.93 0.10
N ASN A 109 -9.47 0.36 1.31
CA ASN A 109 -10.24 0.87 2.43
C ASN A 109 -9.71 2.23 2.90
N VAL A 110 -8.40 2.44 2.94
CA VAL A 110 -7.81 3.77 3.25
C VAL A 110 -8.30 4.81 2.24
N LEU A 111 -8.25 4.48 0.94
CA LEU A 111 -8.76 5.36 -0.10
C LEU A 111 -10.26 5.64 0.07
N ARG A 112 -11.07 4.60 0.31
CA ARG A 112 -12.52 4.71 0.53
C ARG A 112 -12.81 5.68 1.69
N ARG A 113 -12.14 5.51 2.83
CA ARG A 113 -12.31 6.36 4.01
C ARG A 113 -12.02 7.82 3.70
N TYR A 114 -10.92 8.10 3.01
CA TYR A 114 -10.60 9.47 2.59
C TYR A 114 -11.67 10.06 1.67
N LEU A 115 -12.10 9.32 0.64
CA LEU A 115 -13.13 9.79 -0.29
C LEU A 115 -14.49 10.05 0.37
N LEU A 116 -14.77 9.43 1.52
CA LEU A 116 -15.98 9.64 2.31
C LEU A 116 -15.81 10.67 3.43
N GLY A 117 -14.62 11.23 3.62
CA GLY A 117 -14.32 12.16 4.72
C GLY A 117 -14.23 11.50 6.10
N GLU A 118 -13.96 10.19 6.15
CA GLU A 118 -13.81 9.38 7.38
C GLU A 118 -12.34 9.31 7.87
N ALA A 119 -11.46 10.12 7.28
CA ALA A 119 -10.00 10.08 7.47
C ALA A 119 -9.51 11.24 8.35
#